data_AF-A0A9W6YY84-F1
#
_entry.id   AF-A0A9W6YY84-F1
#
_cell.length_a   1.000
_cell.length_b   1.000
_cell.length_c   1.000
_cell.angle_alpha   90.00
_cell.angle_beta   90.00
_cell.angle_gamma   90.00
#
_symmetry.space_group_name_H-M   'P 1'
#
loop_
_entity.id
_entity.type
_entity.pdbx_description
1 polymer ?
#
loop_
_entity_poly.entity_id
_entity_poly.type
_entity_poly.pdbx_seq_one_letter_code
_entity_poly.pdbx_strand_id
1 'polypeptide(L)'
;MFNEKNYVECYQMDDIEKYLGLNQVKFVELGIMLGSDYTEGLKGIGKVNAMEILADFGSLEEFEIWWSEYQQGKIEDISSQTAIRRKLRKKLNKSKFYINPNEIKSQNLVLMDAYMKPQVDNNKSAFKWGFPDLDRIRTLLMVRLRWPQAKIDEVLLPILQNLNKKNGSNLQSNLEQFFSVEKLQRKREIQMGKRLKEATEKLKEKSNSVKRQKR
;
A
#
# COMPACT_ATOMS: atom_id res chain seq x y z
N MET A 1 -27.83 6.40 -8.87
CA MET A 1 -26.92 6.81 -7.78
C MET A 1 -26.45 5.53 -7.11
N PHE A 2 -25.24 5.08 -7.43
CA PHE A 2 -24.75 3.74 -7.05
C PHE A 2 -24.26 3.76 -5.60
N ASN A 3 -24.74 2.81 -4.79
CA ASN A 3 -24.44 2.74 -3.35
C ASN A 3 -23.03 2.15 -3.15
N GLU A 4 -22.11 2.94 -2.60
CA GLU A 4 -20.67 2.58 -2.47
C GLU A 4 -20.40 1.44 -1.48
N LYS A 5 -21.42 0.95 -0.75
CA LYS A 5 -21.28 -0.06 0.30
C LYS A 5 -21.18 -1.51 -0.19
N ASN A 6 -21.36 -1.76 -1.48
CA ASN A 6 -21.49 -3.12 -2.03
C ASN A 6 -20.32 -3.56 -2.91
N TYR A 7 -19.18 -2.88 -2.86
CA TYR A 7 -17.98 -3.28 -3.61
C TYR A 7 -16.75 -3.38 -2.70
N VAL A 8 -15.78 -4.19 -3.14
CA VAL A 8 -14.47 -4.31 -2.50
C VAL A 8 -13.45 -3.62 -3.41
N GLU A 9 -12.52 -2.87 -2.82
CA GLU A 9 -11.40 -2.29 -3.56
C GLU A 9 -10.23 -3.26 -3.56
N CYS A 10 -9.75 -3.62 -4.74
CA CYS A 10 -8.62 -4.52 -4.93
C CYS A 10 -7.41 -3.73 -5.44
N TYR A 11 -6.27 -3.89 -4.76
CA TYR A 11 -5.00 -3.28 -5.14
C TYR A 11 -3.98 -4.36 -5.47
N GLN A 12 -3.33 -4.22 -6.61
CA GLN A 12 -2.25 -5.12 -7.04
C GLN A 12 -0.95 -4.34 -7.11
N MET A 13 0.14 -4.93 -6.60
CA MET A 13 1.44 -4.28 -6.58
C MET A 13 1.94 -3.97 -8.00
N ASP A 14 1.70 -4.88 -8.96
CA ASP A 14 2.05 -4.68 -10.36
C ASP A 14 1.35 -3.45 -10.97
N ASP A 15 0.10 -3.21 -10.59
CA ASP A 15 -0.65 -2.04 -11.03
C ASP A 15 -0.13 -0.77 -10.35
N ILE A 16 0.19 -0.81 -9.06
CA ILE A 16 0.80 0.32 -8.34
C ILE A 16 2.12 0.71 -9.01
N GLU A 17 2.99 -0.25 -9.31
CA GLU A 17 4.27 0.02 -9.97
C GLU A 17 4.05 0.59 -11.38
N LYS A 18 3.12 0.02 -12.17
CA LYS A 18 2.80 0.49 -13.52
C LYS A 18 2.20 1.90 -13.55
N TYR A 19 1.29 2.21 -12.61
CA TYR A 19 0.53 3.45 -12.63
C TYR A 19 1.13 4.58 -11.79
N LEU A 20 1.95 4.27 -10.78
CA LEU A 20 2.57 5.28 -9.91
C LEU A 20 4.10 5.29 -9.97
N GLY A 21 4.74 4.26 -10.53
CA GLY A 21 6.20 4.14 -10.55
C GLY A 21 6.80 3.80 -9.18
N LEU A 22 5.98 3.28 -8.26
CA LEU A 22 6.37 2.91 -6.90
C LEU A 22 6.60 1.40 -6.83
N ASN A 23 7.84 1.00 -6.55
CA ASN A 23 8.17 -0.36 -6.16
C ASN A 23 8.04 -0.52 -4.64
N GLN A 24 8.22 -1.74 -4.11
CA GLN A 24 8.05 -2.03 -2.68
C GLN A 24 8.91 -1.10 -1.82
N VAL A 25 10.18 -0.89 -2.18
CA VAL A 25 11.12 -0.03 -1.44
C VAL A 25 10.62 1.42 -1.39
N LYS A 26 10.29 2.02 -2.54
CA LYS A 26 9.76 3.39 -2.62
C LYS A 26 8.41 3.54 -1.90
N PHE A 27 7.62 2.47 -1.86
CA PHE A 27 6.35 2.45 -1.14
C PHE A 27 6.58 2.51 0.37
N VAL A 28 7.60 1.81 0.88
CA VAL A 28 8.03 1.89 2.28
C VAL A 28 8.60 3.28 2.58
N GLU A 29 9.47 3.84 1.73
CA GLU A 29 9.98 5.21 1.90
C GLU A 29 8.84 6.25 1.96
N LEU A 30 7.79 6.04 1.17
CA LEU A 30 6.58 6.87 1.20
C LEU A 30 5.83 6.73 2.53
N GLY A 31 5.69 5.52 3.05
CA GLY A 31 5.14 5.27 4.39
C GLY A 31 5.96 5.96 5.49
N ILE A 32 7.29 5.90 5.40
CA ILE A 32 8.18 6.57 6.34
C ILE A 32 8.01 8.09 6.29
N MET A 33 7.86 8.68 5.11
CA MET A 33 7.67 10.14 5.00
C MET A 33 6.29 10.62 5.44
N LEU A 34 5.22 9.86 5.15
CA LEU A 34 3.85 10.27 5.44
C LEU A 34 3.39 9.91 6.86
N GLY A 35 4.09 8.97 7.49
CA GLY A 35 3.68 8.34 8.72
C GLY A 35 2.95 7.02 8.45
N SER A 36 3.22 6.04 9.30
CA SER A 36 2.62 4.71 9.30
C SER A 36 2.48 4.22 10.74
N ASP A 37 1.95 3.02 10.94
CA ASP A 37 1.84 2.43 12.28
C ASP A 37 3.20 2.24 12.98
N TYR A 38 4.31 2.32 12.24
CA TYR A 38 5.67 2.17 12.77
C TYR A 38 6.43 3.50 12.88
N THR A 39 5.90 4.61 12.38
CA THR A 39 6.57 5.92 12.42
C THR A 39 5.59 7.09 12.30
N GLU A 40 5.83 8.18 13.03
CA GLU A 40 4.98 9.38 12.97
C GLU A 40 5.06 10.13 11.64
N GLY A 41 6.12 9.90 10.86
CA GLY A 41 6.37 10.57 9.59
C GLY A 41 7.01 11.95 9.69
N LEU A 42 7.24 12.58 8.54
CA LEU A 42 7.94 13.86 8.46
C LEU A 42 6.96 15.03 8.47
N LYS A 43 7.02 15.85 9.52
CA LYS A 43 6.15 17.02 9.70
C LYS A 43 6.24 17.99 8.51
N GLY A 44 5.10 18.29 7.90
CA GLY A 44 4.99 19.23 6.78
C GLY A 44 5.22 18.62 5.40
N ILE A 45 5.65 17.35 5.35
CA ILE A 45 5.62 16.54 4.13
C ILE A 45 4.24 15.88 4.04
N GLY A 46 3.72 15.80 2.82
CA GLY A 46 2.42 15.20 2.54
C GLY A 46 2.45 14.54 1.18
N LYS A 47 1.42 13.77 0.83
CA LYS A 47 1.40 12.86 -0.33
C LYS A 47 2.03 13.40 -1.62
N VAL A 48 1.73 14.65 -1.99
CA VAL A 48 2.28 15.27 -3.21
C VAL A 48 3.78 15.55 -3.07
N ASN A 49 4.23 16.10 -1.93
CA ASN A 49 5.65 16.43 -1.76
C ASN A 49 6.48 15.16 -1.56
N ALA A 50 5.95 14.13 -0.88
CA ALA A 50 6.61 12.83 -0.75
C ALA A 50 6.86 12.20 -2.13
N MET A 51 5.85 12.24 -3.02
CA MET A 51 5.99 11.76 -4.40
C MET A 51 6.98 12.60 -5.22
N GLU A 52 6.98 13.93 -5.06
CA GLU A 52 7.97 14.80 -5.68
C GLU A 52 9.40 14.53 -5.17
N ILE A 53 9.56 14.23 -3.88
CA ILE A 53 10.85 13.86 -3.28
C ILE A 53 11.37 12.58 -3.92
N LEU A 54 10.56 11.51 -3.96
CA LEU A 54 10.95 10.25 -4.61
C LEU A 54 11.22 10.44 -6.11
N ALA A 55 10.48 11.31 -6.78
CA ALA A 55 10.68 11.59 -8.21
C ALA A 55 12.00 12.33 -8.48
N ASP A 56 12.35 13.32 -7.65
CA ASP A 56 13.51 14.18 -7.88
C ASP A 56 14.81 13.62 -7.29
N PHE A 57 14.76 13.13 -6.05
CA PHE A 57 15.90 12.56 -5.32
C PHE A 57 16.03 11.05 -5.49
N GLY A 58 14.99 10.33 -5.93
CA GLY A 58 15.09 8.88 -6.15
C GLY A 58 14.91 8.02 -4.90
N SER A 59 15.51 8.42 -3.77
CA SER A 59 15.42 7.76 -2.46
C SER A 59 15.21 8.76 -1.33
N LEU A 60 14.77 8.26 -0.17
CA LEU A 60 14.66 9.06 1.05
C LEU A 60 16.03 9.43 1.61
N GLU A 61 17.01 8.52 1.53
CA GLU A 61 18.38 8.75 2.01
C GLU A 61 19.05 9.93 1.28
N GLU A 62 18.91 10.01 -0.05
CA GLU A 62 19.46 11.13 -0.84
C GLU A 62 18.82 12.48 -0.47
N PHE A 63 17.53 12.48 -0.15
CA PHE A 63 16.84 13.68 0.34
C PHE A 63 17.35 14.13 1.71
N GLU A 64 17.58 13.19 2.62
CA GLU A 64 18.08 13.47 3.98
C GLU A 64 19.51 14.00 3.96
N ILE A 65 20.38 13.41 3.14
CA ILE A 65 21.75 13.90 2.93
C ILE A 65 21.71 15.34 2.41
N TRP A 66 20.93 15.59 1.36
CA TRP A 66 20.78 16.93 0.78
C TRP A 66 20.26 17.96 1.79
N TRP A 67 19.26 17.60 2.60
CA TRP A 67 18.72 18.50 3.62
C TRP A 67 19.73 18.79 4.73
N SER A 68 20.45 17.77 5.19
CA SER A 68 21.51 17.89 6.19
C SER A 68 22.65 18.81 5.74
N GLU A 69 23.14 18.62 4.51
CA GLU A 69 24.18 19.47 3.93
C GLU A 69 23.73 20.92 3.78
N TYR A 70 22.44 21.14 3.47
CA TYR A 70 21.85 22.47 3.47
C TYR A 70 21.78 23.09 4.87
N GLN A 71 21.40 22.32 5.90
CA GLN A 71 21.36 22.79 7.29
C GLN A 71 22.75 23.12 7.84
N GLN A 72 23.79 22.42 7.37
CA GLN A 72 25.20 22.68 7.71
C GLN A 72 25.80 23.86 6.93
N GLY A 73 25.03 24.50 6.03
CA GLY A 73 25.51 25.63 5.23
C GLY A 73 26.47 25.24 4.10
N LYS A 74 26.62 23.94 3.77
CA LYS A 74 27.51 23.46 2.70
C LYS A 74 26.93 23.69 1.30
N ILE A 75 25.60 23.84 1.19
CA ILE A 75 24.89 24.07 -0.07
C ILE A 75 24.33 25.50 -0.08
N GLU A 76 25.07 26.44 -0.65
CA GLU A 76 24.59 27.81 -0.93
C GLU A 76 23.90 27.92 -2.30
N ASP A 77 24.18 26.99 -3.23
CA ASP A 77 23.93 27.24 -4.64
C ASP A 77 22.44 27.16 -5.04
N ILE A 78 21.90 28.35 -5.33
CA ILE A 78 20.54 28.60 -5.84
C ILE A 78 20.44 28.29 -7.35
N SER A 79 21.58 28.20 -8.03
CA SER A 79 21.69 28.21 -9.50
C SER A 79 21.45 26.84 -10.17
N SER A 80 21.73 25.72 -9.47
CA SER A 80 21.65 24.36 -10.03
C SER A 80 20.44 23.54 -9.55
N GLN A 81 19.63 24.08 -8.64
CA GLN A 81 18.51 23.34 -8.04
C GLN A 81 17.25 23.39 -8.91
N THR A 82 16.63 22.22 -9.15
CA THR A 82 15.33 22.11 -9.80
C THR A 82 14.29 23.01 -9.11
N ALA A 83 13.29 23.49 -9.86
CA ALA A 83 12.24 24.34 -9.30
C ALA A 83 11.51 23.69 -8.11
N ILE A 84 11.50 22.35 -8.05
CA ILE A 84 10.94 21.54 -6.96
C ILE A 84 11.80 21.66 -5.70
N ARG A 85 13.13 21.47 -5.79
CA ARG A 85 14.06 21.64 -4.66
C ARG A 85 13.97 23.02 -4.03
N ARG A 86 13.91 24.07 -4.85
CA ARG A 86 13.73 25.46 -4.36
C ARG A 86 12.41 25.64 -3.58
N LYS A 87 11.31 25.06 -4.04
CA LYS A 87 10.00 25.12 -3.36
C LYS A 87 10.01 24.31 -2.06
N LEU A 88 10.57 23.09 -2.09
CA LEU A 88 10.72 22.24 -0.91
C LEU A 88 11.55 22.95 0.16
N ARG A 89 12.69 23.54 -0.21
CA ARG A 89 13.56 24.31 0.70
C ARG A 89 12.82 25.43 1.41
N LYS A 90 12.11 26.29 0.67
CA LYS A 90 11.32 27.40 1.25
C LYS A 90 10.28 26.89 2.24
N LYS A 91 9.65 25.76 1.95
CA LYS A 91 8.62 25.16 2.80
C LYS A 91 9.21 24.56 4.07
N LEU A 92 10.28 23.77 3.95
CA LEU A 92 10.94 23.09 5.07
C LEU A 92 11.59 24.09 6.04
N ASN A 93 12.16 25.18 5.53
CA ASN A 93 12.63 26.30 6.35
C ASN A 93 11.48 26.96 7.12
N LYS A 94 10.33 27.18 6.47
CA LYS A 94 9.14 27.76 7.12
C LYS A 94 8.59 26.85 8.23
N SER A 95 8.65 25.54 8.04
CA SER A 95 8.22 24.58 9.07
C SER A 95 9.25 24.32 10.16
N LYS A 96 10.43 24.97 10.11
CA LYS A 96 11.57 24.72 11.01
C LYS A 96 11.90 23.23 11.10
N PHE A 97 11.87 22.56 9.96
CA PHE A 97 12.08 21.12 9.89
C PHE A 97 13.57 20.81 10.13
N TYR A 98 13.85 20.00 11.15
CA TYR A 98 15.19 19.62 11.55
C TYR A 98 15.37 18.11 11.40
N ILE A 99 16.41 17.69 10.70
CA ILE A 99 16.82 16.30 10.56
C ILE A 99 18.12 16.12 11.34
N ASN A 100 18.15 15.17 12.28
CA ASN A 100 19.39 14.63 12.80
C ASN A 100 19.81 13.42 11.92
N PRO A 101 20.87 13.54 11.11
CA PRO A 101 21.20 12.52 10.10
C PRO A 101 21.49 11.14 10.70
N ASN A 102 22.11 11.08 11.87
CA ASN A 102 22.51 9.82 12.49
C ASN A 102 21.31 9.07 13.09
N GLU A 103 20.40 9.81 13.70
CA GLU A 103 19.18 9.26 14.32
C GLU A 103 18.23 8.72 13.25
N ILE A 104 18.01 9.50 12.19
CA ILE A 104 17.08 9.13 11.13
C ILE A 104 17.64 7.98 10.28
N LYS A 105 18.94 7.93 10.00
CA LYS A 105 19.55 6.79 9.28
C LYS A 105 19.37 5.48 10.06
N SER A 106 19.54 5.53 11.38
CA SER A 106 19.33 4.36 12.24
C SER A 106 17.87 3.92 12.29
N GLN A 107 16.94 4.86 12.40
CA GLN A 107 15.50 4.59 12.41
C GLN A 107 15.01 4.07 11.05
N ASN A 108 15.43 4.69 9.95
CA ASN A 108 15.06 4.28 8.60
C ASN A 108 15.54 2.86 8.30
N LEU A 109 16.74 2.48 8.73
CA LEU A 109 17.25 1.12 8.53
C LEU A 109 16.38 0.09 9.27
N VAL A 110 16.04 0.35 10.54
CA VAL A 110 15.18 -0.53 11.35
C VAL A 110 13.77 -0.64 10.75
N LEU A 111 13.21 0.49 10.30
CA LEU A 111 11.89 0.53 9.66
C LEU A 111 11.89 -0.23 8.33
N MET A 112 12.92 -0.05 7.51
CA MET A 112 13.08 -0.77 6.24
C MET A 112 13.18 -2.27 6.48
N ASP A 113 13.96 -2.72 7.46
CA ASP A 113 14.05 -4.14 7.79
C ASP A 113 12.71 -4.69 8.31
N ALA A 114 11.97 -3.94 9.12
CA ALA A 114 10.67 -4.35 9.62
C ALA A 114 9.65 -4.60 8.47
N TYR A 115 9.65 -3.75 7.46
CA TYR A 115 8.76 -3.88 6.30
C TYR A 115 9.24 -4.91 5.26
N MET A 116 10.55 -5.02 5.05
CA MET A 116 11.13 -5.90 4.01
C MET A 116 11.30 -7.34 4.51
N LYS A 117 11.47 -7.54 5.81
CA LYS A 117 11.66 -8.84 6.45
C LYS A 117 10.71 -9.02 7.64
N PRO A 118 9.38 -8.94 7.44
CA PRO A 118 8.44 -9.22 8.50
C PRO A 118 8.56 -10.68 8.94
N GLN A 119 8.36 -10.93 10.24
CA GLN A 119 8.25 -12.29 10.76
C GLN A 119 6.92 -12.89 10.28
N VAL A 120 6.99 -13.79 9.31
CA VAL A 120 5.84 -14.48 8.73
C VAL A 120 5.92 -15.98 9.00
N ASP A 121 4.75 -16.63 9.10
CA ASP A 121 4.68 -18.08 9.14
C ASP A 121 5.09 -18.65 7.77
N ASN A 122 6.14 -19.47 7.77
CA ASN A 122 6.69 -20.10 6.57
C ASN A 122 6.09 -21.49 6.29
N ASN A 123 5.07 -21.90 7.04
CA ASN A 123 4.40 -23.17 6.84
C ASN A 123 3.72 -23.23 5.47
N LYS A 124 4.15 -24.19 4.65
CA LYS A 124 3.63 -24.43 3.29
C LYS A 124 2.45 -25.40 3.25
N SER A 125 1.91 -25.78 4.40
CA SER A 125 0.77 -26.68 4.49
C SER A 125 -0.44 -26.06 3.78
N ALA A 126 -1.03 -26.82 2.86
CA ALA A 126 -2.23 -26.37 2.17
C ALA A 126 -3.38 -26.21 3.15
N PHE A 127 -4.10 -25.11 3.01
CA PHE A 127 -5.34 -24.88 3.74
C PHE A 127 -6.39 -25.93 3.37
N LYS A 128 -7.12 -26.44 4.37
CA LYS A 128 -8.20 -27.43 4.20
C LYS A 128 -9.51 -26.89 4.75
N TRP A 129 -10.49 -26.68 3.87
CA TRP A 129 -11.82 -26.24 4.27
C TRP A 129 -12.69 -27.45 4.60
N GLY A 130 -13.09 -27.55 5.87
CA GLY A 130 -13.98 -28.61 6.36
C GLY A 130 -15.45 -28.21 6.27
N PHE A 131 -16.33 -29.17 6.53
CA PHE A 131 -17.76 -28.91 6.66
C PHE A 131 -18.08 -28.31 8.04
N PRO A 132 -18.89 -27.24 8.14
CA PRO A 132 -19.24 -26.66 9.44
C PRO A 132 -20.02 -27.63 10.33
N ASP A 133 -19.61 -27.77 11.59
CA ASP A 133 -20.34 -28.54 12.60
C ASP A 133 -21.49 -27.69 13.19
N LEU A 134 -22.72 -28.02 12.83
CA LEU A 134 -23.90 -27.22 13.14
C LEU A 134 -24.22 -27.20 14.62
N ASP A 135 -24.11 -28.35 15.27
CA ASP A 135 -24.52 -28.50 16.66
C ASP A 135 -23.52 -27.79 17.57
N ARG A 136 -22.24 -27.82 17.21
CA ARG A 136 -21.21 -27.01 17.89
C ARG A 136 -21.42 -25.52 17.66
N ILE A 137 -21.73 -25.09 16.42
CA ILE A 137 -21.99 -23.67 16.12
C ILE A 137 -23.22 -23.18 16.89
N ARG A 138 -24.31 -23.95 16.91
CA ARG A 138 -25.51 -23.63 17.70
C ARG A 138 -25.18 -23.48 19.17
N THR A 139 -24.52 -24.48 19.75
CA THR A 139 -24.13 -24.46 21.17
C THR A 139 -23.26 -23.24 21.48
N LEU A 140 -22.28 -22.93 20.61
CA LEU A 140 -21.41 -21.77 20.78
C LEU A 140 -22.19 -20.45 20.74
N LEU A 141 -23.10 -20.27 19.78
CA LEU A 141 -23.89 -19.05 19.63
C LEU A 141 -24.92 -18.90 20.76
N MET A 142 -25.51 -20.00 21.24
CA MET A 142 -26.37 -20.00 22.42
C MET A 142 -25.59 -19.60 23.68
N VAL A 143 -24.38 -20.13 23.90
CA VAL A 143 -23.61 -19.83 25.11
C VAL A 143 -23.00 -18.42 25.08
N ARG A 144 -22.40 -18.02 23.95
CA ARG A 144 -21.66 -16.75 23.85
C ARG A 144 -22.55 -15.55 23.56
N LEU A 145 -23.52 -15.71 22.65
CA LEU A 145 -24.38 -14.62 22.21
C LEU A 145 -25.79 -14.67 22.81
N ARG A 146 -26.13 -15.75 23.55
CA ARG A 146 -27.47 -15.99 24.10
C ARG A 146 -28.56 -15.92 23.04
N TRP A 147 -28.24 -16.34 21.82
CA TRP A 147 -29.22 -16.37 20.75
C TRP A 147 -30.18 -17.54 20.94
N PRO A 148 -31.49 -17.34 20.78
CA PRO A 148 -32.43 -18.44 20.75
C PRO A 148 -32.18 -19.30 19.51
N GLN A 149 -32.41 -20.61 19.63
CA GLN A 149 -32.14 -21.57 18.56
C GLN A 149 -32.83 -21.19 17.23
N ALA A 150 -34.07 -20.70 17.29
CA ALA A 150 -34.81 -20.25 16.12
C ALA A 150 -34.07 -19.17 15.31
N LYS A 151 -33.46 -18.19 16.00
CA LYS A 151 -32.69 -17.12 15.35
C LYS A 151 -31.37 -17.63 14.77
N ILE A 152 -30.76 -18.63 15.41
CA ILE A 152 -29.53 -19.25 14.91
C ILE A 152 -29.84 -20.01 13.61
N ASP A 153 -30.89 -20.81 13.60
CA ASP A 153 -31.29 -21.60 12.44
C ASP A 153 -31.74 -20.70 11.28
N GLU A 154 -32.44 -19.59 11.55
CA GLU A 154 -32.81 -18.59 10.55
C GLU A 154 -31.60 -18.06 9.76
N VAL A 155 -30.47 -17.81 10.44
CA VAL A 155 -29.24 -17.29 9.82
C VAL A 155 -28.40 -18.40 9.20
N LEU A 156 -28.31 -19.56 9.87
CA LEU A 156 -27.38 -20.62 9.50
C LEU A 156 -27.89 -21.47 8.34
N LEU A 157 -29.19 -21.79 8.31
CA LEU A 157 -29.77 -22.66 7.28
C LEU A 157 -29.60 -22.14 5.84
N PRO A 158 -29.84 -20.85 5.54
CA PRO A 158 -29.61 -20.32 4.19
C PRO A 158 -28.15 -20.43 3.74
N ILE A 159 -27.21 -20.20 4.66
CA ILE A 159 -25.76 -20.30 4.38
C ILE A 159 -25.40 -21.75 4.03
N LEU A 160 -25.93 -22.72 4.77
CA LEU A 160 -25.67 -24.15 4.51
C LEU A 160 -26.27 -24.63 3.21
N GLN A 161 -27.49 -24.21 2.89
CA GLN A 161 -28.10 -24.51 1.60
C GLN A 161 -27.22 -23.99 0.45
N ASN A 162 -26.63 -22.80 0.60
CA ASN A 162 -25.73 -22.23 -0.39
C ASN A 162 -24.37 -22.95 -0.46
N LEU A 163 -23.81 -23.38 0.67
CA LEU A 163 -22.58 -24.18 0.71
C LEU A 163 -22.76 -25.56 0.05
N ASN A 164 -23.88 -26.24 0.34
CA ASN A 164 -24.21 -27.54 -0.25
C ASN A 164 -24.45 -27.44 -1.76
N LYS A 165 -25.10 -26.37 -2.23
CA LYS A 165 -25.27 -26.12 -3.67
C LYS A 165 -23.93 -25.94 -4.41
N LYS A 166 -22.93 -25.31 -3.79
CA LYS A 166 -21.59 -25.12 -4.37
C LYS A 166 -20.75 -26.38 -4.37
N ASN A 167 -20.93 -27.27 -3.39
CA ASN A 167 -20.12 -28.48 -3.22
C ASN A 167 -20.72 -29.72 -3.93
N GLY A 168 -22.04 -29.74 -4.17
CA GLY A 168 -22.73 -30.87 -4.80
C GLY A 168 -22.58 -30.94 -6.32
N SER A 169 -21.87 -29.99 -6.94
CA SER A 169 -21.70 -29.94 -8.38
C SER A 169 -20.31 -30.40 -8.80
N ASN A 170 -20.24 -31.62 -9.33
CA ASN A 170 -19.31 -31.98 -10.42
C ASN A 170 -19.67 -31.18 -11.70
N LEU A 171 -19.95 -29.89 -11.58
CA LEU A 171 -20.14 -29.01 -12.73
C LEU A 171 -18.74 -28.57 -13.17
N GLN A 172 -18.42 -28.90 -14.41
CA GLN A 172 -17.35 -28.29 -15.18
C GLN A 172 -17.22 -26.80 -14.81
N SER A 173 -16.08 -26.43 -14.25
CA SER A 173 -15.76 -25.03 -13.92
C SER A 173 -15.84 -24.19 -15.20
N ASN A 174 -16.68 -23.16 -15.20
CA ASN A 174 -16.76 -22.23 -16.32
C ASN A 174 -15.41 -21.52 -16.53
N LEU A 175 -15.11 -21.15 -17.78
CA LEU A 175 -13.90 -20.41 -18.14
C LEU A 175 -13.77 -19.10 -17.31
N GLU A 176 -14.89 -18.48 -16.95
CA GLU A 176 -14.98 -17.30 -16.07
C GLU A 176 -14.42 -17.53 -14.65
N GLN A 177 -14.36 -18.78 -14.17
CA GLN A 177 -13.73 -19.13 -12.90
C GLN A 177 -12.19 -19.15 -12.99
N PHE A 178 -11.65 -19.40 -14.19
CA PHE A 178 -10.21 -19.29 -14.48
C PHE A 178 -9.81 -17.87 -14.89
N PHE A 179 -10.70 -17.15 -15.55
CA PHE A 179 -10.49 -15.78 -16.00
C PHE A 179 -11.44 -14.85 -15.24
N SER A 180 -10.95 -14.26 -14.15
CA SER A 180 -11.69 -13.24 -13.41
C SER A 180 -12.06 -12.10 -14.34
N VAL A 181 -13.34 -11.97 -14.68
CA VAL A 181 -13.89 -10.88 -15.51
C VAL A 181 -13.57 -9.51 -14.91
N GLU A 182 -13.32 -9.45 -13.60
CA GLU A 182 -12.81 -8.27 -12.89
C GLU A 182 -11.47 -7.73 -13.43
N LYS A 183 -10.57 -8.59 -13.93
CA LYS A 183 -9.34 -8.14 -14.60
C LYS A 183 -9.62 -7.44 -15.94
N LEU A 184 -10.78 -7.70 -16.54
CA LEU A 184 -11.25 -7.10 -17.80
C LEU A 184 -12.13 -5.87 -17.55
N GLN A 185 -12.73 -5.73 -16.37
CA GLN A 185 -13.53 -4.56 -16.03
C GLN A 185 -12.64 -3.33 -15.84
N ARG A 186 -13.08 -2.24 -16.48
CA ARG A 186 -12.41 -0.94 -16.62
C ARG A 186 -11.55 -0.59 -15.40
N LYS A 187 -10.22 -0.66 -15.58
CA LYS A 187 -9.27 -0.01 -14.68
C LYS A 187 -9.68 1.45 -14.56
N ARG A 188 -10.14 1.86 -13.38
CA ARG A 188 -10.51 3.26 -13.12
C ARG A 188 -9.31 4.12 -13.50
N GLU A 189 -9.50 5.08 -14.39
CA GLU A 189 -8.47 6.08 -14.64
C GLU A 189 -8.24 6.82 -13.33
N ILE A 190 -7.00 6.77 -12.84
CA ILE A 190 -6.66 7.41 -11.57
C ILE A 190 -6.63 8.92 -11.84
N GLN A 191 -7.68 9.61 -11.41
CA GLN A 191 -7.73 11.07 -11.48
C GLN A 191 -6.75 11.66 -10.46
N MET A 192 -5.62 12.14 -10.94
CA MET A 192 -4.57 12.75 -10.13
C MET A 192 -4.45 14.25 -10.42
N GLY A 193 -4.15 15.05 -9.40
CA GLY A 193 -3.78 16.45 -9.59
C GLY A 193 -2.50 16.60 -10.41
N LYS A 194 -2.36 17.71 -11.15
CA LYS A 194 -1.27 17.94 -12.12
C LYS A 194 0.14 17.63 -11.57
N ARG A 195 0.48 18.13 -10.38
CA ARG A 195 1.78 17.91 -9.72
C ARG A 195 2.07 16.43 -9.43
N LEU A 196 1.03 15.71 -8.99
CA LEU A 196 1.17 14.29 -8.67
C LEU A 196 1.34 13.46 -9.95
N LYS A 197 0.62 13.83 -11.02
CA LYS A 197 0.78 13.22 -12.34
C LYS A 197 2.21 13.40 -12.86
N GLU A 198 2.74 14.63 -12.85
CA GLU A 198 4.13 14.91 -13.25
C GLU A 198 5.16 14.10 -12.44
N ALA A 199 4.99 14.01 -11.11
CA ALA A 199 5.87 13.22 -10.25
C ALA A 199 5.81 11.71 -10.59
N THR A 200 4.60 11.17 -10.82
CA THR A 200 4.43 9.76 -11.22
C THR A 200 5.01 9.45 -12.60
N GLU A 201 4.89 10.36 -13.56
CA GLU A 201 5.48 10.19 -14.90
C GLU A 201 7.01 10.12 -14.82
N LYS A 202 7.63 11.05 -14.09
CA LYS A 202 9.09 11.02 -13.83
C LYS A 202 9.54 9.73 -13.13
N LEU A 203 8.77 9.25 -12.15
CA LEU A 203 9.07 7.99 -11.46
C LEU A 203 9.02 6.78 -12.40
N LYS A 204 8.03 6.75 -13.30
CA LYS A 204 7.91 5.68 -14.31
C LYS A 204 9.04 5.68 -15.32
N GLU A 205 9.44 6.87 -15.79
CA GLU A 205 10.57 7.01 -16.70
C GLU A 205 11.85 6.45 -16.07
N LYS A 206 12.12 6.82 -14.80
CA LYS A 206 13.25 6.29 -14.02
C LYS A 206 13.15 4.78 -13.79
N SER A 207 11.98 4.23 -13.50
CA SER A 207 11.84 2.77 -13.34
C SER A 207 12.07 2.02 -14.66
N ASN A 208 11.64 2.58 -15.79
CA ASN A 208 11.79 1.96 -17.10
C ASN A 208 13.23 2.03 -17.61
N SER A 209 13.96 3.12 -17.34
CA SER A 209 15.39 3.21 -17.69
C SER A 209 16.22 2.18 -16.93
N VAL A 210 15.97 1.99 -15.63
CA VAL A 210 16.65 0.99 -14.80
C VAL A 210 16.34 -0.44 -15.29
N LYS A 211 15.10 -0.74 -15.71
CA LYS A 211 14.74 -2.05 -16.27
C LYS A 211 15.41 -2.32 -17.62
N ARG A 212 15.66 -1.27 -18.43
CA ARG A 212 16.34 -1.40 -19.74
C ARG A 212 17.86 -1.63 -19.60
N GLN A 213 18.49 -1.10 -18.55
CA GLN A 213 19.93 -1.31 -18.30
C GLN A 213 20.27 -2.69 -17.71
N LYS A 214 19.27 -3.40 -17.15
CA LYS A 214 19.43 -4.75 -16.58
C LYS A 214 19.11 -5.89 -17.55
N ARG A 215 18.74 -5.57 -18.80
CA ARG A 215 18.52 -6.52 -19.90
C ARG A 215 19.69 -6.45 -20.86
#